data_AF-A0A7S0GTW0-F1
#
_entry.id   AF-A0A7S0GTW0-F1
#
_cell.length_a   1.000
_cell.length_b   1.000
_cell.length_c   1.000
_cell.angle_alpha   90.00
_cell.angle_beta   90.00
_cell.angle_gamma   90.00
#
_symmetry.space_group_name_H-M   'P 1'
#
loop_
_entity.id
_entity.type
_entity.pdbx_description
1 polymer ?
#
loop_
_entity_poly.entity_id
_entity_poly.type
_entity_poly.pdbx_seq_one_letter_code
_entity_poly.pdbx_strand_id
1 'polypeptide(L)'
;TVTDALLAMASVHLTKKHQSPPLSDSARGSVFASDPRAADVDSALPANENKICECDDTLCGESPPDASFVRGLLRNCVVVVGMHSDQATEWIVDFALEHRVRFAVVPCCVCPGLFPKRRVFSGDGDDRVSKPVRSHEQFCEYLRGKAKPGEIELARLPFEGKNTVVFSKFDTKGGRGYRAFRAE
;
A
#
# COMPACT_ATOMS: atom_id res chain seq x y z
N THR A 1 -9.75 -19.52 -0.06
CA THR A 1 -10.45 -18.35 0.55
C THR A 1 -9.81 -17.07 0.07
N VAL A 2 -10.42 -15.89 0.24
CA VAL A 2 -9.89 -14.59 -0.27
C VAL A 2 -8.45 -14.30 0.17
N THR A 3 -8.03 -14.91 1.29
CA THR A 3 -6.65 -14.94 1.80
C THR A 3 -5.65 -15.62 0.86
N ASP A 4 -6.06 -16.62 0.09
CA ASP A 4 -5.19 -17.33 -0.87
C ASP A 4 -4.99 -16.51 -2.16
N ALA A 5 -5.97 -15.68 -2.52
CA ALA A 5 -5.89 -14.81 -3.68
C ALA A 5 -4.88 -13.67 -3.45
N LEU A 6 -4.75 -13.16 -2.22
CA LEU A 6 -3.73 -12.17 -1.87
C LEU A 6 -2.31 -12.77 -1.91
N LEU A 7 -2.16 -14.03 -1.50
CA LEU A 7 -0.88 -14.76 -1.52
C LEU A 7 -0.42 -15.12 -2.94
N ALA A 8 -1.37 -15.46 -3.83
CA ALA A 8 -1.09 -15.76 -5.23
C ALA A 8 -0.62 -14.51 -6.02
N MET A 9 -1.16 -13.33 -5.74
CA MET A 9 -0.76 -12.09 -6.42
C MET A 9 0.63 -11.59 -6.01
N ALA A 10 1.09 -11.94 -4.79
CA ALA A 10 2.44 -11.68 -4.33
C ALA A 10 3.48 -12.60 -5.00
N SER A 11 3.12 -13.84 -5.36
CA SER A 11 4.03 -14.78 -6.03
C SER A 11 4.19 -14.51 -7.53
N VAL A 12 3.16 -14.01 -8.21
CA VAL A 12 3.22 -13.74 -9.67
C VAL A 12 4.12 -12.53 -10.00
N HIS A 13 4.38 -11.63 -9.05
CA HIS A 13 5.23 -10.46 -9.27
C HIS A 13 6.74 -10.72 -9.13
N LEU A 14 7.16 -11.90 -8.64
CA LEU A 14 8.59 -12.24 -8.51
C LEU A 14 9.17 -13.07 -9.67
N THR A 15 8.38 -13.58 -10.61
CA THR A 15 8.90 -14.47 -11.69
C THR A 15 9.14 -13.78 -13.04
N LYS A 16 9.04 -12.44 -13.13
CA LYS A 16 9.12 -11.72 -14.41
C LYS A 16 10.29 -10.75 -14.60
N LYS A 17 11.38 -10.92 -13.86
CA LYS A 17 12.67 -10.25 -14.15
C LYS A 17 13.74 -11.27 -14.53
N HIS A 18 13.69 -11.77 -15.76
CA HIS A 18 14.86 -12.11 -16.59
C HIS A 18 14.36 -12.69 -17.93
N GLN A 19 14.23 -11.84 -18.94
CA GLN A 19 14.27 -12.24 -20.34
C GLN A 19 14.57 -11.00 -21.19
N SER A 20 15.83 -10.90 -21.62
CA SER A 20 16.32 -9.92 -22.59
C SER A 20 15.76 -10.24 -23.99
N PRO A 21 15.47 -9.25 -24.85
CA PRO A 21 14.99 -9.50 -26.20
C PRO A 21 16.11 -9.97 -27.15
N PRO A 22 15.81 -10.73 -28.22
CA PRO A 22 16.80 -11.10 -29.24
C PRO A 22 17.07 -9.92 -30.17
N LEU A 23 18.35 -9.65 -30.43
CA LEU A 23 18.81 -8.68 -31.42
C LEU A 23 18.86 -9.36 -32.80
N SER A 24 18.33 -8.65 -33.80
CA SER A 24 18.27 -9.04 -35.20
C SER A 24 19.59 -8.80 -35.93
N ASP A 25 19.95 -9.77 -36.79
CA ASP A 25 21.03 -9.70 -37.78
C ASP A 25 20.78 -8.65 -38.86
N SER A 26 21.78 -7.79 -39.13
CA SER A 26 22.18 -7.42 -40.50
C SER A 26 23.50 -6.65 -40.54
N ALA A 27 24.34 -7.09 -41.47
CA ALA A 27 25.73 -6.74 -41.70
C ALA A 27 25.96 -5.29 -42.20
N ARG A 28 27.14 -4.74 -41.87
CA ARG A 28 28.24 -4.34 -42.79
C ARG A 28 29.19 -3.31 -42.16
N GLY A 29 30.49 -3.53 -42.32
CA GLY A 29 31.49 -2.45 -42.47
C GLY A 29 32.60 -2.36 -41.43
N SER A 30 33.83 -2.54 -41.90
CA SER A 30 35.16 -2.31 -41.28
C SER A 30 35.29 -0.94 -40.57
N VAL A 31 36.23 -0.65 -39.66
CA VAL A 31 37.71 -0.69 -39.76
C VAL A 31 38.34 -0.57 -38.34
N PHE A 32 39.51 -1.20 -38.17
CA PHE A 32 40.53 -1.11 -37.10
C PHE A 32 40.57 0.12 -36.19
N ALA A 33 40.74 -0.12 -34.87
CA ALA A 33 41.80 0.48 -34.04
C ALA A 33 41.96 -0.30 -32.72
N SER A 34 43.19 -0.68 -32.41
CA SER A 34 43.69 -1.43 -31.26
C SER A 34 43.88 -0.57 -30.01
N ASP A 35 43.61 -1.10 -28.81
CA ASP A 35 44.60 -1.34 -27.71
C ASP A 35 43.93 -1.76 -26.37
N PRO A 36 44.69 -2.34 -25.41
CA PRO A 36 44.22 -3.40 -24.51
C PRO A 36 44.13 -2.94 -23.06
N ARG A 37 43.20 -3.53 -22.30
CA ARG A 37 43.35 -3.83 -20.87
C ARG A 37 42.13 -4.60 -20.39
N ALA A 38 42.17 -5.90 -20.64
CA ALA A 38 41.53 -6.86 -19.77
C ALA A 38 42.38 -6.93 -18.49
N ALA A 39 41.78 -6.56 -17.36
CA ALA A 39 42.24 -6.96 -16.04
C ALA A 39 40.98 -7.15 -15.19
N ASP A 40 40.81 -8.41 -14.79
CA ASP A 40 39.73 -8.93 -13.97
C ASP A 40 39.63 -8.20 -12.63
N VAL A 41 38.40 -7.86 -12.23
CA VAL A 41 38.05 -7.71 -10.80
C VAL A 41 36.66 -8.30 -10.61
N ASP A 42 36.64 -9.58 -10.29
CA ASP A 42 35.55 -10.23 -9.56
C ASP A 42 35.53 -9.64 -8.14
N SER A 43 34.80 -8.54 -7.94
CA SER A 43 34.53 -8.01 -6.61
C SER A 43 33.10 -8.39 -6.23
N ALA A 44 32.99 -9.47 -5.47
CA ALA A 44 31.85 -9.76 -4.62
C ALA A 44 31.38 -8.48 -3.94
N LEU A 45 30.13 -8.10 -4.19
CA LEU A 45 29.49 -6.98 -3.50
C LEU A 45 29.44 -7.35 -2.00
N PRO A 46 30.09 -6.59 -1.11
CA PRO A 46 29.99 -6.86 0.32
C PRO A 46 28.53 -6.69 0.74
N ALA A 47 28.06 -7.64 1.56
CA ALA A 47 26.81 -7.50 2.29
C ALA A 47 26.85 -6.17 3.02
N ASN A 48 26.01 -5.25 2.59
CA ASN A 48 25.93 -3.91 3.11
C ASN A 48 25.54 -3.96 4.61
N GLU A 49 26.54 -3.75 5.47
CA GLU A 49 26.38 -3.33 6.86
C GLU A 49 25.67 -1.96 6.89
N ASN A 50 24.34 -1.94 6.73
CA ASN A 50 23.54 -0.74 6.86
C ASN A 50 22.70 -0.80 8.13
N LYS A 51 23.34 -0.46 9.25
CA LYS A 51 22.69 0.33 10.30
C LYS A 51 23.43 1.67 10.25
N ILE A 52 22.77 2.82 10.23
CA ILE A 52 22.26 3.44 11.45
C ILE A 52 21.05 4.30 11.10
N CYS A 53 19.86 3.85 11.49
CA CYS A 53 18.86 4.77 12.01
C CYS A 53 19.29 5.11 13.44
N GLU A 54 19.33 6.39 13.82
CA GLU A 54 19.57 6.82 15.21
C GLU A 54 18.33 6.69 16.11
N CYS A 55 17.34 5.91 15.69
CA CYS A 55 16.14 5.68 16.48
C CYS A 55 16.37 4.60 17.53
N ASP A 56 15.83 4.80 18.73
CA ASP A 56 15.81 3.82 19.83
C ASP A 56 14.92 2.59 19.53
N ASP A 57 14.42 2.45 18.30
CA ASP A 57 13.62 1.31 17.89
C ASP A 57 14.54 0.12 17.56
N THR A 58 14.52 -0.87 18.45
CA THR A 58 15.26 -2.12 18.32
C THR A 58 14.96 -2.87 17.02
N LEU A 59 13.80 -2.64 16.41
CA LEU A 59 13.35 -3.29 15.17
C LEU A 59 13.71 -2.48 13.91
N CYS A 60 14.36 -1.33 14.04
CA CYS A 60 14.69 -0.52 12.88
C CYS A 60 15.70 -1.22 11.95
N GLY A 61 15.36 -1.28 10.67
CA GLY A 61 16.18 -1.90 9.62
C GLY A 61 15.96 -3.40 9.45
N GLU A 62 15.17 -4.04 10.31
CA GLU A 62 14.76 -5.42 10.08
C GLU A 62 13.76 -5.48 8.91
N SER A 63 13.99 -6.43 7.99
CA SER A 63 13.03 -6.79 6.94
C SER A 63 11.64 -6.95 7.58
N PRO A 64 10.55 -6.57 6.89
CA PRO A 64 9.21 -6.59 7.49
C PRO A 64 8.98 -7.90 8.23
N PRO A 65 8.42 -7.82 9.45
CA PRO A 65 8.30 -8.98 10.31
C PRO A 65 7.49 -10.06 9.59
N ASP A 66 7.73 -11.31 9.97
CA ASP A 66 7.11 -12.44 9.29
C ASP A 66 5.58 -12.32 9.24
N ALA A 67 4.96 -12.91 8.22
CA ALA A 67 3.52 -12.77 8.00
C ALA A 67 2.67 -13.32 9.16
N SER A 68 3.20 -14.26 9.95
CA SER A 68 2.51 -14.81 11.12
C SER A 68 2.50 -13.81 12.28
N PHE A 69 3.61 -13.09 12.48
CA PHE A 69 3.71 -12.01 13.44
C PHE A 69 2.76 -10.85 13.10
N VAL A 70 2.78 -10.37 11.84
CA VAL A 70 1.86 -9.31 11.39
C VAL A 70 0.40 -9.74 11.56
N ARG A 71 0.09 -11.01 11.26
CA ARG A 71 -1.26 -11.56 11.49
C ARG A 71 -1.63 -11.56 12.98
N GLY A 72 -0.69 -11.85 13.86
CA GLY A 72 -0.86 -11.73 15.32
C GLY A 72 -1.22 -10.31 15.74
N LEU A 73 -0.50 -9.31 15.22
CA LEU A 73 -0.79 -7.90 15.48
C LEU A 73 -2.17 -7.48 14.95
N LEU A 74 -2.49 -7.81 13.70
CA LEU A 74 -3.78 -7.47 13.08
C LEU A 74 -4.99 -8.13 13.78
N ARG A 75 -4.79 -9.28 14.42
CA ARG A 75 -5.83 -9.94 15.23
C ARG A 75 -6.15 -9.17 16.51
N ASN A 76 -5.14 -8.55 17.12
CA ASN A 76 -5.24 -7.95 18.45
C ASN A 76 -5.29 -6.41 18.43
N CYS A 77 -5.02 -5.78 17.28
CA CYS A 77 -5.07 -4.33 17.15
C CYS A 77 -6.49 -3.79 17.40
N VAL A 78 -6.56 -2.65 18.09
CA VAL A 78 -7.80 -1.90 18.35
C VAL A 78 -8.01 -0.76 17.36
N VAL A 79 -6.95 -0.39 16.64
CA VAL A 79 -6.94 0.64 15.61
C VAL A 79 -5.88 0.32 14.55
N VAL A 80 -6.16 0.67 13.30
CA VAL A 80 -5.17 0.67 12.21
C VAL A 80 -4.96 2.09 11.71
N VAL A 81 -3.71 2.55 11.70
CA VAL A 81 -3.34 3.89 11.24
C VAL A 81 -2.46 3.79 10.02
N GLY A 82 -2.77 4.57 8.98
CA GLY A 82 -1.99 4.61 7.74
C GLY A 82 -1.63 6.03 7.34
N MET A 83 -0.36 6.40 7.48
CA MET A 83 0.17 7.72 7.12
C MET A 83 0.92 7.62 5.80
N HIS A 84 0.32 8.10 4.70
CA HIS A 84 0.84 7.95 3.34
C HIS A 84 1.04 6.49 2.89
N SER A 85 0.02 5.67 3.14
CA SER A 85 0.00 4.24 2.77
C SER A 85 -0.33 4.05 1.28
N ASP A 86 0.57 4.47 0.41
CA ASP A 86 0.39 4.36 -1.04
C ASP A 86 0.07 2.93 -1.47
N GLN A 87 -0.91 2.78 -2.36
CA GLN A 87 -1.47 1.50 -2.83
C GLN A 87 -2.18 0.66 -1.75
N ALA A 88 -1.80 0.79 -0.48
CA ALA A 88 -2.32 0.06 0.68
C ALA A 88 -3.55 0.74 1.34
N THR A 89 -3.77 2.04 1.11
CA THR A 89 -4.81 2.83 1.81
C THR A 89 -6.19 2.16 1.75
N GLU A 90 -6.62 1.74 0.56
CA GLU A 90 -7.93 1.11 0.40
C GLU A 90 -8.03 -0.21 1.17
N TRP A 91 -6.97 -1.03 1.14
CA TRP A 91 -6.92 -2.32 1.82
C TRP A 91 -6.97 -2.16 3.34
N ILE A 92 -6.36 -1.09 3.89
CA ILE A 92 -6.50 -0.75 5.31
C ILE A 92 -7.96 -0.49 5.65
N VAL A 93 -8.65 0.31 4.83
CA VAL A 93 -10.08 0.63 5.03
C VAL A 93 -10.94 -0.63 4.92
N ASP A 94 -10.71 -1.47 3.91
CA ASP A 94 -11.44 -2.73 3.72
C ASP A 94 -11.25 -3.68 4.90
N PHE A 95 -10.00 -3.90 5.32
CA PHE A 95 -9.69 -4.72 6.48
C PHE A 95 -10.40 -4.20 7.74
N ALA A 96 -10.34 -2.88 7.96
CA ALA A 96 -10.91 -2.26 9.14
C ALA A 96 -12.44 -2.37 9.16
N LEU A 97 -13.11 -2.20 8.01
CA LEU A 97 -14.55 -2.38 7.88
C LEU A 97 -14.97 -3.85 8.05
N GLU A 98 -14.28 -4.77 7.38
CA GLU A 98 -14.57 -6.21 7.43
C GLU A 98 -14.43 -6.77 8.85
N HIS A 99 -13.33 -6.44 9.52
CA HIS A 99 -13.06 -6.92 10.87
C HIS A 99 -13.52 -5.97 11.96
N ARG A 100 -14.26 -4.92 11.58
CA ARG A 100 -14.81 -3.93 12.50
C ARG A 100 -13.75 -3.33 13.44
N VAL A 101 -12.53 -3.09 12.97
CA VAL A 101 -11.47 -2.38 13.70
C VAL A 101 -11.54 -0.90 13.36
N ARG A 102 -11.30 -0.02 14.33
CA ARG A 102 -11.23 1.42 14.01
C ARG A 102 -10.05 1.70 13.08
N PHE A 103 -10.16 2.73 12.24
CA PHE A 103 -9.06 3.16 11.40
C PHE A 103 -8.98 4.68 11.27
N ALA A 104 -7.78 5.15 10.93
CA ALA A 104 -7.52 6.49 10.45
C ALA A 104 -6.42 6.43 9.38
N VAL A 105 -6.71 6.90 8.17
CA VAL A 105 -5.75 6.88 7.05
C VAL A 105 -5.66 8.24 6.39
N VAL A 106 -4.46 8.63 5.97
CA VAL A 106 -4.24 9.82 5.12
C VAL A 106 -3.89 9.35 3.71
N PRO A 107 -4.87 9.34 2.78
CA PRO A 107 -4.62 9.07 1.38
C PRO A 107 -3.77 10.17 0.74
N CYS A 108 -2.72 9.78 0.01
CA CYS A 108 -1.91 10.70 -0.80
C CYS A 108 -1.98 10.39 -2.30
N CYS A 109 -1.69 9.16 -2.74
CA CYS A 109 -1.72 8.78 -4.16
C CYS A 109 -3.02 8.07 -4.56
N VAL A 110 -3.61 8.50 -5.69
CA VAL A 110 -4.84 7.91 -6.26
C VAL A 110 -4.55 6.64 -7.07
N CYS A 111 -3.38 6.61 -7.72
CA CYS A 111 -2.90 5.51 -8.56
C CYS A 111 -3.95 4.97 -9.55
N PRO A 112 -4.58 5.80 -10.40
CA PRO A 112 -5.71 5.38 -11.25
C PRO A 112 -5.34 4.30 -12.27
N GLY A 113 -4.07 4.22 -12.67
CA GLY A 113 -3.56 3.14 -13.54
C GLY A 113 -3.53 1.77 -12.86
N LEU A 114 -3.25 1.72 -11.56
CA LEU A 114 -3.25 0.49 -10.76
C LEU A 114 -4.67 0.10 -10.32
N PHE A 115 -5.55 1.08 -10.12
CA PHE A 115 -6.91 0.86 -9.63
C PHE A 115 -7.98 1.41 -10.59
N PRO A 116 -8.02 0.96 -11.86
CA PRO A 116 -8.88 1.52 -12.90
C PRO A 116 -10.37 1.22 -12.68
N LYS A 117 -10.71 0.35 -11.73
CA LYS A 117 -12.08 -0.06 -11.40
C LYS A 117 -12.72 0.81 -10.30
N ARG A 118 -11.96 1.67 -9.60
CA ARG A 118 -12.54 2.57 -8.59
C ARG A 118 -13.53 3.53 -9.21
N ARG A 119 -14.69 3.72 -8.57
CA ARG A 119 -15.76 4.59 -9.03
C ARG A 119 -16.34 5.41 -7.88
N VAL A 120 -16.53 6.70 -8.12
CA VAL A 120 -17.39 7.55 -7.28
C VAL A 120 -18.74 7.70 -7.96
N PHE A 121 -19.79 7.87 -7.16
CA PHE A 121 -21.14 8.11 -7.65
C PHE A 121 -21.56 9.53 -7.24
N SER A 122 -22.10 10.27 -8.19
CA SER A 122 -22.61 11.63 -7.98
C SER A 122 -24.04 11.74 -8.53
N GLY A 123 -24.87 12.58 -7.92
CA GLY A 123 -26.29 12.71 -8.26
C GLY A 123 -27.17 11.76 -7.44
N ASP A 124 -28.47 12.09 -7.39
CA ASP A 124 -29.48 11.38 -6.60
C ASP A 124 -30.53 10.72 -7.51
N GLY A 125 -31.10 9.61 -7.07
CA GLY A 125 -32.16 8.92 -7.81
C GLY A 125 -31.72 8.39 -9.17
N ASP A 126 -32.49 8.71 -10.22
CA ASP A 126 -32.31 8.22 -11.60
C ASP A 126 -31.12 8.91 -12.31
N ASP A 127 -30.70 10.09 -11.83
CA ASP A 127 -29.57 10.87 -12.37
C ASP A 127 -28.21 10.42 -11.79
N ARG A 128 -28.14 9.25 -11.14
CA ARG A 128 -26.92 8.77 -10.50
C ARG A 128 -25.86 8.40 -11.55
N VAL A 129 -24.83 9.23 -11.67
CA VAL A 129 -23.70 9.02 -12.59
C VAL A 129 -22.51 8.41 -11.86
N SER A 130 -21.89 7.40 -12.47
CA SER A 130 -20.63 6.81 -12.01
C SER A 130 -19.43 7.41 -12.75
N LYS A 131 -18.41 7.87 -12.02
CA LYS A 131 -17.18 8.45 -12.58
C LYS A 131 -15.94 7.70 -12.07
N PRO A 132 -14.90 7.50 -12.90
CA PRO A 132 -13.64 6.92 -12.45
C PRO A 132 -12.93 7.83 -11.44
N VAL A 133 -12.33 7.24 -10.42
CA VAL A 133 -11.55 7.98 -9.42
C VAL A 133 -10.20 8.38 -10.02
N ARG A 134 -9.97 9.68 -10.15
CA ARG A 134 -8.73 10.25 -10.72
C ARG A 134 -8.16 11.41 -9.91
N SER A 135 -8.94 12.04 -9.03
CA SER A 135 -8.46 13.07 -8.12
C SER A 135 -8.38 12.56 -6.67
N HIS A 136 -7.62 13.29 -5.86
CA HIS A 136 -7.49 13.01 -4.43
C HIS A 136 -8.84 13.14 -3.70
N GLU A 137 -9.62 14.18 -4.02
CA GLU A 137 -10.97 14.38 -3.47
C GLU A 137 -11.90 13.22 -3.80
N GLN A 138 -11.90 12.78 -5.07
CA GLN A 138 -12.67 11.60 -5.48
C GLN A 138 -12.22 10.34 -4.75
N PHE A 139 -10.93 10.20 -4.44
CA PHE A 139 -10.44 9.05 -3.68
C PHE A 139 -10.91 9.09 -2.23
N CYS A 140 -10.88 10.25 -1.59
CA CYS A 140 -11.45 10.42 -0.25
C CYS A 140 -12.97 10.13 -0.23
N GLU A 141 -13.71 10.60 -1.23
CA GLU A 141 -15.15 10.31 -1.38
C GLU A 141 -15.42 8.84 -1.63
N TYR A 142 -14.61 8.21 -2.49
CA TYR A 142 -14.67 6.77 -2.75
C TYR A 142 -14.53 5.98 -1.45
N LEU A 143 -13.52 6.30 -0.63
CA LEU A 143 -13.31 5.63 0.66
C LEU A 143 -14.47 5.87 1.63
N ARG A 144 -15.01 7.10 1.71
CA ARG A 144 -16.20 7.41 2.52
C ARG A 144 -17.41 6.57 2.10
N GLY A 145 -17.57 6.31 0.81
CA GLY A 145 -18.66 5.53 0.25
C GLY A 145 -18.58 4.01 0.48
N LYS A 146 -17.50 3.49 1.08
CA LYS A 146 -17.34 2.05 1.36
C LYS A 146 -18.14 1.58 2.59
N ALA A 147 -18.67 2.49 3.40
CA ALA A 147 -19.45 2.17 4.61
C ALA A 147 -20.81 2.88 4.62
N LYS A 148 -21.65 2.58 5.62
CA LYS A 148 -22.95 3.26 5.77
C LYS A 148 -22.73 4.76 6.02
N PRO A 149 -23.65 5.64 5.61
CA PRO A 149 -23.58 7.06 5.95
C PRO A 149 -23.36 7.27 7.45
N GLY A 150 -22.35 8.08 7.80
CA GLY A 150 -21.95 8.35 9.18
C GLY A 150 -20.94 7.37 9.79
N GLU A 151 -20.62 6.23 9.14
CA GLU A 151 -19.60 5.30 9.64
C GLU A 151 -18.17 5.74 9.28
N ILE A 152 -17.99 6.57 8.25
CA ILE A 152 -16.70 7.13 7.84
C ILE A 152 -16.81 8.65 7.71
N GLU A 153 -15.84 9.36 8.28
CA GLU A 153 -15.73 10.82 8.21
C GLU A 153 -14.36 11.27 7.71
N LEU A 154 -14.30 12.54 7.31
CA LEU A 154 -13.09 13.22 6.87
C LEU A 154 -12.78 14.38 7.82
N ALA A 155 -11.50 14.58 8.10
CA ALA A 155 -11.02 15.79 8.76
C ALA A 155 -9.72 16.28 8.10
N ARG A 156 -9.34 17.52 8.37
CA ARG A 156 -8.05 18.08 7.96
C ARG A 156 -7.12 18.12 9.16
N LEU A 157 -5.93 17.56 9.00
CA LEU A 157 -4.87 17.57 10.01
C LEU A 157 -4.01 18.83 9.86
N PRO A 158 -3.41 19.35 10.96
CA PRO A 158 -2.68 20.62 10.96
C PRO A 158 -1.23 20.46 10.48
N PHE A 159 -1.04 19.94 9.25
CA PHE A 159 0.27 19.84 8.61
C PHE A 159 0.17 20.10 7.09
N GLU A 160 1.31 20.35 6.45
CA GLU A 160 1.40 20.69 5.02
C GLU A 160 1.31 19.46 4.09
N GLY A 161 0.96 19.69 2.82
CA GLY A 161 0.81 18.62 1.84
C GLY A 161 -0.55 17.92 1.92
N LYS A 162 -0.57 16.59 1.72
CA LYS A 162 -1.81 15.79 1.77
C LYS A 162 -2.20 15.55 3.22
N ASN A 163 -3.15 16.32 3.71
CA ASN A 163 -3.51 16.38 5.13
C ASN A 163 -4.97 16.00 5.43
N THR A 164 -5.69 15.45 4.45
CA THR A 164 -7.04 14.92 4.67
C THR A 164 -6.95 13.53 5.29
N VAL A 165 -7.46 13.38 6.50
CA VAL A 165 -7.64 12.07 7.13
C VAL A 165 -9.03 11.53 6.86
N VAL A 166 -9.11 10.25 6.51
CA VAL A 166 -10.35 9.47 6.41
C VAL A 166 -10.35 8.50 7.59
N PHE A 167 -11.38 8.52 8.43
CA PHE A 167 -11.41 7.73 9.66
C PHE A 167 -12.79 7.17 9.96
N SER A 168 -12.81 6.06 10.70
CA SER A 168 -14.05 5.40 11.13
C SER A 168 -14.70 6.10 12.32
N LYS A 169 -16.03 6.17 12.34
CA LYS A 169 -16.85 6.65 13.47
C LYS A 169 -17.81 5.61 14.07
N PHE A 170 -17.85 4.38 13.56
CA PHE A 170 -18.73 3.36 14.12
C PHE A 170 -18.43 3.01 15.59
N ASP A 171 -19.48 2.80 16.38
CA ASP A 171 -19.42 2.59 17.84
C ASP A 171 -18.81 1.23 18.23
N THR A 172 -18.33 1.13 19.47
CA THR A 172 -17.91 -0.08 20.20
C THR A 172 -18.89 -1.25 20.10
N LYS A 173 -20.21 -1.01 20.03
CA LYS A 173 -21.20 -2.08 19.79
C LYS A 173 -21.12 -2.73 18.41
N GLY A 174 -20.52 -2.03 17.44
CA GLY A 174 -20.28 -2.53 16.08
C GLY A 174 -18.81 -2.79 15.78
N GLY A 175 -17.92 -2.71 16.77
CA GLY A 175 -16.47 -2.69 16.61
C GLY A 175 -15.74 -3.73 17.48
N ARG A 176 -14.58 -4.21 17.03
CA ARG A 176 -13.45 -4.57 17.92
C ARG A 176 -12.94 -3.27 18.57
N GLY A 177 -13.81 -2.61 19.34
CA GLY A 177 -13.43 -1.44 20.12
C GLY A 177 -12.45 -1.83 21.20
N TYR A 178 -11.94 -0.82 21.91
CA TYR A 178 -11.15 -0.97 23.14
C TYR A 178 -11.95 -1.84 24.11
N ARG A 179 -11.82 -3.16 24.01
CA ARG A 179 -12.08 -4.07 25.10
C ARG A 179 -11.03 -3.64 26.10
N ALA A 180 -11.38 -2.71 26.97
CA ALA A 180 -10.63 -2.51 28.19
C ALA A 180 -10.38 -3.93 28.69
N PHE A 181 -9.13 -4.37 28.67
CA PHE A 181 -8.72 -5.61 29.28
C PHE A 181 -9.22 -5.47 30.71
N ARG A 182 -10.40 -6.05 31.00
CA ARG A 182 -10.80 -6.27 32.37
C ARG A 182 -9.85 -7.37 32.79
N ALA A 183 -8.76 -6.95 33.44
CA ALA A 183 -8.00 -7.84 34.28
C ALA A 183 -9.03 -8.44 35.25
N GLU A 184 -9.32 -9.73 35.05
CA GLU A 184 -9.88 -10.58 36.08
C GLU A 184 -8.78 -10.97 37.05
#